data_AF-A0A3P7I7M4-F1
#
_entry.id   AF-A0A3P7I7M4-F1
#
_cell.length_a   1.000
_cell.length_b   1.000
_cell.length_c   1.000
_cell.angle_alpha   90.00
_cell.angle_beta   90.00
_cell.angle_gamma   90.00
#
_symmetry.space_group_name_H-M   'P 1'
#
loop_
_entity.id
_entity.type
_entity.pdbx_description
1 polymer ?
#
loop_
_entity_poly.entity_id
_entity_poly.type
_entity_poly.pdbx_seq_one_letter_code
_entity_poly.pdbx_strand_id
1 'polypeptide(L)'
;MFGHAMEFDLAAYHMTEPFRKVWGSSAWKGADGPARFNSNPIHYIRNNEAWIEQLTRNYNEFDVLQGLIFAGWSRYDHFAILCELAPVALPTLAMTMETILAGRPLQGNYPLSRDALQCTPSTAMGATYGCIFPGHRVYELINEYWQRRKQLQQYREDDFELNGWLSRVAETYSSTSQWYIDKIEPLLDYHAKPIFRLEKELRSELERIYYQVKLCYGKAQGNLLLCICC
;
A
#
# COMPACT_ATOMS: atom_id res chain seq x y z
N MET A 1 -17.42 -1.94 -4.60
CA MET A 1 -17.72 -1.11 -3.41
C MET A 1 -16.58 -0.15 -3.04
N PHE A 2 -15.30 -0.40 -3.34
CA PHE A 2 -14.26 0.63 -3.17
C PHE A 2 -13.29 0.66 -4.36
N GLY A 3 -13.21 1.80 -5.05
CA GLY A 3 -12.02 2.21 -5.80
C GLY A 3 -11.85 1.78 -7.26
N HIS A 4 -12.90 1.43 -7.99
CA HIS A 4 -12.82 1.35 -9.46
C HIS A 4 -13.82 2.35 -10.07
N ALA A 5 -13.30 3.37 -10.74
CA ALA A 5 -14.08 4.28 -11.58
C ALA A 5 -14.49 3.67 -12.94
N MET A 6 -14.46 2.33 -13.07
CA MET A 6 -15.00 1.66 -14.25
C MET A 6 -16.51 1.83 -14.21
N GLU A 7 -16.95 2.83 -14.97
CA GLU A 7 -18.29 3.37 -15.08
C GLU A 7 -18.74 4.14 -13.82
N PHE A 8 -18.95 5.45 -14.00
CA PHE A 8 -20.05 6.11 -13.30
C PHE A 8 -21.28 5.26 -13.62
N ASP A 9 -21.62 4.35 -12.72
CA ASP A 9 -22.73 3.43 -12.89
C ASP A 9 -23.98 4.28 -13.20
N LEU A 10 -24.67 4.02 -14.32
CA LEU A 10 -25.86 4.78 -14.72
C LEU A 10 -26.92 4.81 -13.59
N ALA A 11 -26.91 3.78 -12.73
CA ALA A 11 -27.71 3.74 -11.51
C ALA A 11 -27.28 4.79 -10.45
N ALA A 12 -25.98 5.04 -10.28
CA ALA A 12 -25.48 6.11 -9.41
C ALA A 12 -25.77 7.51 -9.98
N TYR A 13 -25.76 7.65 -11.31
CA TYR A 13 -26.04 8.90 -12.00
C TYR A 13 -27.47 9.42 -11.77
N HIS A 14 -28.50 8.58 -11.92
CA HIS A 14 -29.89 8.99 -11.62
C HIS A 14 -30.12 9.39 -10.16
N MET A 15 -29.35 8.84 -9.23
CA MET A 15 -29.41 9.24 -7.81
C MET A 15 -28.79 10.63 -7.57
N THR A 16 -27.99 11.15 -8.51
CA THR A 16 -27.34 12.46 -8.37
C THR A 16 -28.10 13.62 -9.00
N GLU A 17 -29.12 13.37 -9.83
CA GLU A 17 -29.96 14.42 -10.45
C GLU A 17 -30.51 15.47 -9.47
N PRO A 18 -30.92 15.14 -8.22
CA PRO A 18 -31.37 16.15 -7.27
C PRO A 18 -30.25 17.07 -6.76
N PHE A 19 -28.98 16.66 -6.88
CA PHE A 19 -27.82 17.33 -6.29
C PHE A 19 -27.09 18.16 -7.32
N ARG A 20 -27.39 19.46 -7.34
CA ARG A 20 -26.74 20.44 -8.22
C ARG A 20 -25.24 20.65 -7.96
N LYS A 21 -24.80 20.43 -6.71
CA LYS A 21 -23.40 20.58 -6.28
C LYS A 21 -22.89 19.22 -5.82
N VAL A 22 -21.84 18.71 -6.46
CA VAL A 22 -21.34 17.37 -6.20
C VAL A 22 -19.88 17.38 -5.76
N TRP A 23 -19.53 16.39 -4.93
CA TRP A 23 -18.16 16.07 -4.55
C TRP A 23 -17.84 14.67 -5.06
N GLY A 24 -16.68 14.51 -5.67
CA GLY A 24 -16.13 13.18 -5.94
C GLY A 24 -15.40 12.64 -4.71
N SER A 25 -15.28 11.32 -4.62
CA SER A 25 -14.36 10.68 -3.66
C SER A 25 -13.57 9.59 -4.37
N SER A 26 -12.25 9.71 -4.36
CA SER A 26 -11.32 8.68 -4.81
C SER A 26 -10.52 8.11 -3.64
N ALA A 27 -9.70 7.09 -3.91
CA ALA A 27 -8.83 6.47 -2.92
C ALA A 27 -7.37 6.51 -3.37
N TRP A 28 -6.47 6.63 -2.40
CA TRP A 28 -5.01 6.55 -2.60
C TRP A 28 -4.35 5.42 -1.79
N LYS A 29 -5.10 4.81 -0.86
CA LYS A 29 -4.72 3.58 -0.12
C LYS A 29 -5.95 2.82 0.39
N GLY A 30 -5.76 1.54 0.72
CA GLY A 30 -6.73 0.69 1.40
C GLY A 30 -7.95 0.28 0.56
N ALA A 31 -7.86 0.44 -0.77
CA ALA A 31 -8.88 0.01 -1.73
C ALA A 31 -8.30 -1.00 -2.75
N ASP A 32 -7.29 -1.78 -2.33
CA ASP A 32 -6.61 -2.80 -3.13
C ASP A 32 -6.47 -4.15 -2.38
N GLY A 33 -7.41 -4.43 -1.47
CA GLY A 33 -7.56 -5.71 -0.79
C GLY A 33 -7.45 -5.64 0.73
N PRO A 34 -8.20 -6.49 1.46
CA PRO A 34 -8.33 -6.39 2.92
C PRO A 34 -7.05 -6.77 3.69
N ALA A 35 -6.15 -7.56 3.08
CA ALA A 35 -4.88 -7.99 3.68
C ALA A 35 -3.65 -7.41 2.96
N ARG A 36 -3.83 -6.35 2.17
CA ARG A 36 -2.76 -5.69 1.42
C ARG A 36 -1.88 -4.92 2.41
N PHE A 37 -0.57 -5.21 2.46
CA PHE A 37 0.38 -4.51 3.32
C PHE A 37 1.37 -3.64 2.55
N ASN A 38 1.65 -3.97 1.29
CA ASN A 38 2.47 -3.18 0.36
C ASN A 38 1.58 -2.31 -0.54
N SER A 39 2.06 -1.16 -1.00
CA SER A 39 1.30 -0.32 -1.92
C SER A 39 1.40 -0.82 -3.37
N ASN A 40 0.33 -0.63 -4.14
CA ASN A 40 0.24 -0.87 -5.58
C ASN A 40 -0.05 0.45 -6.31
N PRO A 41 0.99 1.25 -6.62
CA PRO A 41 0.78 2.62 -7.07
C PRO A 41 0.01 2.73 -8.39
N ILE A 42 0.29 1.84 -9.35
CA ILE A 42 -0.38 1.87 -10.66
C ILE A 42 -1.90 1.66 -10.57
N HIS A 43 -2.37 0.86 -9.61
CA HIS A 43 -3.80 0.66 -9.37
C HIS A 43 -4.49 1.98 -8.99
N TYR A 44 -3.95 2.66 -7.99
CA TYR A 44 -4.50 3.93 -7.53
C TYR A 44 -4.36 5.04 -8.57
N ILE A 45 -3.21 5.14 -9.24
CA ILE A 45 -2.99 6.12 -10.31
C ILE A 45 -4.04 5.95 -11.41
N ARG A 46 -4.24 4.72 -11.92
CA ARG A 46 -5.22 4.45 -12.99
C ARG A 46 -6.65 4.73 -12.55
N ASN A 47 -7.00 4.40 -11.31
CA ASN A 47 -8.31 4.76 -10.77
C ASN A 47 -8.52 6.28 -10.75
N ASN A 48 -7.48 7.04 -10.40
CA ASN A 48 -7.55 8.51 -10.41
C ASN A 48 -7.55 9.10 -11.82
N GLU A 49 -6.81 8.53 -12.77
CA GLU A 49 -6.91 8.88 -14.20
C GLU A 49 -8.34 8.65 -14.74
N ALA A 50 -8.97 7.53 -14.35
CA ALA A 50 -10.37 7.27 -14.70
C ALA A 50 -11.34 8.28 -14.06
N TRP A 51 -11.09 8.73 -12.82
CA TRP A 51 -11.86 9.83 -12.23
C TRP A 51 -11.75 11.13 -13.03
N ILE A 52 -10.54 11.49 -13.49
CA ILE A 52 -10.34 12.66 -14.36
C ILE A 52 -11.17 12.52 -15.63
N GLU A 53 -11.11 11.36 -16.27
CA GLU A 53 -11.83 11.09 -17.51
C GLU A 53 -13.36 11.19 -17.31
N GLN A 54 -13.90 10.57 -16.26
CA GLN A 54 -15.34 10.61 -15.97
C GLN A 54 -15.82 12.02 -15.67
N LEU A 55 -15.07 12.77 -14.84
CA LEU A 55 -15.41 14.15 -14.52
C LEU A 55 -15.32 15.05 -15.76
N THR A 56 -14.34 14.81 -16.65
CA THR A 56 -14.18 15.58 -17.90
C THR A 56 -15.28 15.26 -18.92
N ARG A 57 -15.78 14.03 -18.96
CA ARG A 57 -16.87 13.62 -19.88
C ARG A 57 -18.24 14.13 -19.40
N ASN A 58 -18.46 14.11 -18.09
CA ASN A 58 -19.80 14.33 -17.50
C ASN A 58 -19.92 15.66 -16.76
N TYR A 59 -18.97 16.60 -16.89
CA TYR A 59 -19.02 17.87 -16.14
C TYR A 59 -20.28 18.70 -16.42
N ASN A 60 -20.84 18.61 -17.63
CA ASN A 60 -22.05 19.33 -18.03
C ASN A 60 -23.32 18.84 -17.30
N GLU A 61 -23.24 17.68 -16.65
CA GLU A 61 -24.35 17.07 -15.91
C GLU A 61 -24.52 17.66 -14.51
N PHE A 62 -23.56 18.47 -14.06
CA PHE A 62 -23.57 19.08 -12.73
C PHE A 62 -23.49 20.60 -12.85
N ASP A 63 -24.24 21.34 -12.02
CA ASP A 63 -24.10 22.80 -11.98
C ASP A 63 -22.71 23.18 -11.46
N VAL A 64 -22.22 22.47 -10.43
CA VAL A 64 -20.87 22.68 -9.85
C VAL A 64 -20.26 21.39 -9.32
N LEU A 65 -19.08 21.03 -9.84
CA LEU A 65 -18.16 20.09 -9.19
C LEU A 65 -17.32 20.83 -8.14
N GLN A 66 -17.54 20.55 -6.86
CA GLN A 66 -16.86 21.25 -5.75
C GLN A 66 -15.42 20.80 -5.55
N GLY A 67 -15.14 19.53 -5.82
CA GLY A 67 -13.80 18.97 -5.64
C GLY A 67 -13.81 17.45 -5.53
N LEU A 68 -12.61 16.91 -5.30
CA LEU A 68 -12.36 15.48 -5.14
C LEU A 68 -11.74 15.24 -3.76
N ILE A 69 -12.34 14.34 -2.99
CA ILE A 69 -11.82 13.89 -1.68
C ILE A 69 -10.96 12.65 -1.90
N PHE A 70 -9.74 12.64 -1.33
CA PHE A 70 -8.87 11.46 -1.34
C PHE A 70 -8.98 10.68 -0.03
N ALA A 71 -9.68 9.56 -0.08
CA ALA A 71 -9.83 8.66 1.04
C ALA A 71 -8.61 7.72 1.18
N GLY A 72 -8.15 7.55 2.42
CA GLY A 72 -7.13 6.57 2.77
C GLY A 72 -7.68 5.53 3.73
N TRP A 73 -8.31 4.48 3.19
CA TRP A 73 -8.95 3.45 4.00
C TRP A 73 -7.91 2.63 4.77
N SER A 74 -8.25 2.18 5.97
CA SER A 74 -7.34 1.37 6.81
C SER A 74 -7.87 -0.04 7.09
N ARG A 75 -9.15 -0.31 6.85
CA ARG A 75 -9.81 -1.62 7.03
C ARG A 75 -11.07 -1.68 6.17
N TYR A 76 -11.48 -2.90 5.79
CA TYR A 76 -12.69 -3.13 4.99
C TYR A 76 -13.95 -3.29 5.85
N ASP A 77 -13.81 -3.85 7.04
CA ASP A 77 -14.86 -3.95 8.06
C ASP A 77 -14.24 -3.97 9.47
N HIS A 78 -15.08 -4.18 10.49
CA HIS A 78 -14.65 -4.20 11.89
C HIS A 78 -13.87 -5.46 12.29
N PHE A 79 -13.98 -6.55 11.52
CA PHE A 79 -13.34 -7.85 11.79
C PHE A 79 -12.09 -8.08 10.95
N ALA A 80 -11.89 -7.28 9.89
CA ALA A 80 -10.76 -7.34 9.00
C ALA A 80 -9.50 -6.76 9.64
N ILE A 81 -8.36 -7.33 9.23
CA ILE A 81 -7.05 -6.78 9.57
C ILE A 81 -6.84 -5.40 8.91
N LEU A 82 -5.82 -4.67 9.38
CA LEU A 82 -5.43 -3.42 8.76
C LEU A 82 -4.81 -3.67 7.36
N CYS A 83 -5.18 -2.81 6.42
CA CYS A 83 -4.56 -2.73 5.10
C CYS A 83 -3.74 -1.44 4.99
N GLU A 84 -2.64 -1.52 4.23
CA GLU A 84 -1.77 -0.41 3.78
C GLU A 84 -1.59 0.71 4.81
N LEU A 85 -0.50 0.61 5.58
CA LEU A 85 -0.11 1.67 6.51
C LEU A 85 0.25 2.96 5.77
N ALA A 86 0.02 4.10 6.41
CA ALA A 86 0.21 5.41 5.78
C ALA A 86 1.61 5.58 5.15
N PRO A 87 2.74 5.28 5.84
CA PRO A 87 4.07 5.45 5.24
C PRO A 87 4.27 4.70 3.93
N VAL A 88 3.63 3.54 3.78
CA VAL A 88 3.76 2.69 2.59
C VAL A 88 3.06 3.29 1.38
N ALA A 89 1.99 4.04 1.62
CA ALA A 89 1.16 4.62 0.57
C ALA A 89 1.45 6.12 0.32
N LEU A 90 2.32 6.77 1.09
CA LEU A 90 2.69 8.17 0.86
C LEU A 90 3.26 8.43 -0.55
N PRO A 91 4.12 7.57 -1.12
CA PRO A 91 4.53 7.75 -2.52
C PRO A 91 3.38 7.70 -3.52
N THR A 92 2.40 6.84 -3.27
CA THR A 92 1.18 6.72 -4.08
C THR A 92 0.29 7.95 -3.96
N LEU A 93 0.17 8.52 -2.75
CA LEU A 93 -0.53 9.78 -2.52
C LEU A 93 0.10 10.90 -3.35
N ALA A 94 1.42 11.05 -3.28
CA ALA A 94 2.13 12.09 -4.03
C ALA A 94 1.89 11.98 -5.54
N MET A 95 2.08 10.77 -6.11
CA MET A 95 1.84 10.53 -7.54
C MET A 95 0.37 10.74 -7.93
N THR A 96 -0.57 10.31 -7.09
CA THR A 96 -2.01 10.50 -7.32
C THR A 96 -2.39 11.98 -7.31
N MET A 97 -1.89 12.74 -6.34
CA MET A 97 -2.13 14.18 -6.25
C MET A 97 -1.57 14.90 -7.48
N GLU A 98 -0.37 14.54 -7.91
CA GLU A 98 0.26 15.12 -9.10
C GLU A 98 -0.54 14.82 -10.37
N THR A 99 -1.00 13.57 -10.55
CA THR A 99 -1.88 13.19 -11.69
C THR A 99 -3.15 14.02 -11.73
N ILE A 100 -3.79 14.23 -10.57
CA ILE A 100 -5.06 14.95 -10.47
C ILE A 100 -4.87 16.45 -10.68
N LEU A 101 -3.79 17.04 -10.15
CA LEU A 101 -3.43 18.43 -10.40
C LEU A 101 -3.07 18.67 -11.86
N ALA A 102 -2.43 17.70 -12.53
CA ALA A 102 -2.13 17.78 -13.95
C ALA A 102 -3.36 17.61 -14.85
N GLY A 103 -4.43 16.97 -14.35
CA GLY A 103 -5.65 16.71 -15.11
C GLY A 103 -5.45 15.78 -16.31
N ARG A 104 -4.37 14.98 -16.33
CA ARG A 104 -4.03 14.07 -17.43
C ARG A 104 -3.09 12.95 -16.97
N PRO A 105 -3.03 11.82 -17.70
CA PRO A 105 -2.04 10.78 -17.44
C PRO A 105 -0.60 11.29 -17.58
N LEU A 106 0.23 11.01 -16.57
CA LEU A 106 1.64 11.43 -16.52
C LEU A 106 2.62 10.37 -17.04
N GLN A 107 2.11 9.19 -17.43
CA GLN A 107 2.87 8.11 -18.10
C GLN A 107 4.15 7.69 -17.36
N GLY A 108 4.14 7.74 -16.03
CA GLY A 108 5.29 7.37 -15.19
C GLY A 108 6.28 8.49 -14.89
N ASN A 109 6.05 9.72 -15.36
CA ASN A 109 6.90 10.87 -15.06
C ASN A 109 6.25 11.80 -14.02
N TYR A 110 6.75 11.74 -12.79
CA TYR A 110 6.19 12.45 -11.63
C TYR A 110 7.18 13.47 -11.03
N PRO A 111 7.49 14.59 -11.70
CA PRO A 111 8.45 15.59 -11.20
C PRO A 111 8.14 16.14 -9.81
N LEU A 112 6.89 16.49 -9.50
CA LEU A 112 6.54 17.06 -8.19
C LEU A 112 6.63 16.01 -7.09
N SER A 113 6.22 14.78 -7.39
CA SER A 113 6.34 13.67 -6.44
C SER A 113 7.80 13.32 -6.18
N ARG A 114 8.66 13.37 -7.20
CA ARG A 114 10.10 13.15 -7.05
C ARG A 114 10.75 14.16 -6.13
N ASP A 115 10.39 15.43 -6.29
CA ASP A 115 10.90 16.51 -5.45
C ASP A 115 10.43 16.36 -4.00
N ALA A 116 9.13 16.09 -3.80
CA ALA A 116 8.54 15.92 -2.47
C ALA A 116 9.08 14.70 -1.71
N LEU A 117 9.34 13.58 -2.40
CA LEU A 117 9.84 12.33 -1.80
C LEU A 117 11.37 12.23 -1.80
N GLN A 118 12.05 13.14 -2.50
CA GLN A 118 13.49 13.16 -2.75
C GLN A 118 14.03 11.84 -3.35
N CYS A 119 13.20 11.13 -4.12
CA CYS A 119 13.56 9.89 -4.81
C CYS A 119 12.65 9.69 -6.02
N THR A 120 12.93 8.67 -6.84
CA THR A 120 12.04 8.26 -7.93
C THR A 120 11.10 7.15 -7.46
N PRO A 121 9.84 7.46 -7.09
CA PRO A 121 8.90 6.43 -6.68
C PRO A 121 8.61 5.48 -7.85
N SER A 122 8.58 4.18 -7.57
CA SER A 122 8.18 3.19 -8.57
C SER A 122 6.66 3.24 -8.78
N THR A 123 6.21 3.15 -10.03
CA THR A 123 4.79 2.93 -10.35
C THR A 123 4.38 1.46 -10.19
N ALA A 124 5.34 0.55 -10.27
CA ALA A 124 5.14 -0.88 -10.06
C ALA A 124 5.34 -1.28 -8.60
N MET A 125 4.74 -2.39 -8.20
CA MET A 125 5.04 -3.02 -6.91
C MET A 125 6.52 -3.39 -6.83
N GLY A 126 7.21 -2.91 -5.80
CA GLY A 126 8.64 -3.18 -5.60
C GLY A 126 9.28 -2.21 -4.63
N ALA A 127 10.55 -2.48 -4.30
CA ALA A 127 11.33 -1.63 -3.42
C ALA A 127 11.95 -0.46 -4.18
N THR A 128 11.63 0.76 -3.74
CA THR A 128 12.39 1.98 -4.04
C THR A 128 13.17 2.35 -2.80
N TYR A 129 14.45 2.67 -2.95
CA TYR A 129 15.35 3.06 -1.85
C TYR A 129 15.81 4.51 -2.01
N GLY A 130 16.21 5.13 -0.90
CA GLY A 130 16.81 6.46 -0.90
C GLY A 130 15.81 7.60 -0.91
N CYS A 131 14.56 7.33 -0.54
CA CYS A 131 13.54 8.35 -0.35
C CYS A 131 13.69 9.05 0.99
N ILE A 132 13.34 10.33 1.05
CA ILE A 132 13.44 11.15 2.26
C ILE A 132 12.07 11.76 2.54
N PHE A 133 11.26 11.01 3.28
CA PHE A 133 9.96 11.45 3.81
C PHE A 133 9.68 10.79 5.16
N PRO A 134 8.72 11.31 5.97
CA PRO A 134 8.38 10.70 7.26
C PRO A 134 7.90 9.25 7.09
N GLY A 135 8.62 8.30 7.69
CA GLY A 135 8.33 6.87 7.56
C GLY A 135 8.84 6.21 6.28
N HIS A 136 9.73 6.86 5.50
CA HIS A 136 10.38 6.26 4.33
C HIS A 136 11.04 4.90 4.65
N ARG A 137 11.63 4.76 5.84
CA ARG A 137 12.25 3.50 6.25
C ARG A 137 11.25 2.35 6.34
N VAL A 138 10.04 2.61 6.86
CA VAL A 138 8.95 1.61 6.89
C VAL A 138 8.53 1.24 5.48
N TYR A 139 8.43 2.22 4.58
CA TYR A 139 8.13 1.97 3.16
C TYR A 139 9.19 1.06 2.50
N GLU A 140 10.48 1.35 2.68
CA GLU A 140 11.57 0.54 2.13
C GLU A 140 11.52 -0.90 2.66
N LEU A 141 11.42 -1.06 3.98
CA LEU A 141 11.41 -2.36 4.64
C LEU A 141 10.21 -3.23 4.25
N ILE A 142 9.02 -2.63 4.12
CA ILE A 142 7.81 -3.36 3.70
C ILE A 142 7.93 -3.85 2.26
N ASN A 143 8.45 -3.02 1.36
CA ASN A 143 8.63 -3.43 -0.03
C ASN A 143 9.77 -4.45 -0.18
N GLU A 144 10.84 -4.34 0.60
CA GLU A 144 11.86 -5.39 0.68
C GLU A 144 11.24 -6.72 1.17
N TYR A 145 10.44 -6.68 2.25
CA TYR A 145 9.74 -7.86 2.76
C TYR A 145 8.82 -8.48 1.70
N TRP A 146 8.09 -7.68 0.93
CA TRP A 146 7.25 -8.17 -0.16
C TRP A 146 8.07 -8.97 -1.19
N GLN A 147 9.24 -8.45 -1.60
CA GLN A 147 10.15 -9.14 -2.53
C GLN A 147 10.69 -10.44 -1.93
N ARG A 148 11.16 -10.41 -0.68
CA ARG A 148 11.70 -11.59 0.03
C ARG A 148 10.63 -12.66 0.24
N ARG A 149 9.42 -12.27 0.62
CA ARG A 149 8.29 -13.18 0.77
C ARG A 149 7.96 -13.88 -0.54
N LYS A 150 7.94 -13.14 -1.66
CA LYS A 150 7.72 -13.72 -2.99
C LYS A 150 8.81 -14.72 -3.36
N GLN A 151 10.07 -14.41 -3.12
CA GLN A 151 11.20 -15.33 -3.36
C GLN A 151 11.09 -16.61 -2.53
N LEU A 152 10.79 -16.50 -1.24
CA LEU A 152 10.58 -17.66 -0.37
C LEU A 152 9.39 -18.51 -0.84
N GLN A 153 8.31 -17.86 -1.29
CA GLN A 153 7.12 -18.56 -1.77
C GLN A 153 7.43 -19.34 -3.06
N GLN A 154 8.17 -18.75 -3.99
CA GLN A 154 8.66 -19.43 -5.19
C GLN A 154 9.58 -20.60 -4.84
N TYR A 155 10.56 -20.41 -3.95
CA TYR A 155 11.43 -21.50 -3.49
C TYR A 155 10.63 -22.67 -2.91
N ARG A 156 9.61 -22.38 -2.10
CA ARG A 156 8.73 -23.42 -1.55
C ARG A 156 7.92 -24.15 -2.60
N GLU A 157 7.53 -23.49 -3.68
CA GLU A 157 6.74 -24.10 -4.76
C GLU A 157 7.60 -24.91 -5.73
N ASP A 158 8.80 -24.41 -6.05
CA ASP A 158 9.65 -24.94 -7.13
C ASP A 158 10.65 -26.00 -6.66
N ASP A 159 11.05 -26.02 -5.38
CA ASP A 159 12.10 -26.91 -4.89
C ASP A 159 11.57 -28.32 -4.58
N PHE A 160 12.01 -29.30 -5.39
CA PHE A 160 11.56 -30.69 -5.28
C PHE A 160 12.12 -31.41 -4.04
N GLU A 161 13.30 -31.02 -3.53
CA GLU A 161 13.88 -31.63 -2.32
C GLU A 161 13.07 -31.19 -1.09
N LEU A 162 12.77 -29.89 -0.97
CA LEU A 162 11.91 -29.35 0.06
C LEU A 162 10.51 -29.95 0.00
N ASN A 163 9.92 -30.03 -1.20
CA ASN A 163 8.57 -30.58 -1.37
C ASN A 163 8.47 -32.09 -1.16
N GLY A 164 9.59 -32.82 -1.27
CA GLY A 164 9.63 -34.25 -0.96
C GLY A 164 9.85 -34.53 0.53
N TRP A 165 10.88 -33.93 1.11
CA TRP A 165 11.42 -34.28 2.44
C TRP A 165 11.03 -33.33 3.56
N LEU A 166 10.46 -32.17 3.23
CA LEU A 166 9.84 -31.25 4.19
C LEU A 166 8.34 -31.04 3.89
N SER A 167 7.72 -32.04 3.28
CA SER A 167 6.29 -32.03 2.94
C SER A 167 5.40 -32.10 4.17
N ARG A 168 4.12 -31.74 4.02
CA ARG A 168 3.11 -31.90 5.06
C ARG A 168 2.98 -33.36 5.54
N VAL A 169 3.22 -34.34 4.66
CA VAL A 169 3.22 -35.77 5.04
C VAL A 169 4.40 -36.09 5.93
N ALA A 170 5.61 -35.63 5.57
CA ALA A 170 6.82 -35.80 6.38
C ALA A 170 6.65 -35.17 7.78
N GLU A 171 6.04 -33.98 7.85
CA GLU A 171 5.70 -33.30 9.11
C GLU A 171 4.70 -34.12 9.95
N THR A 172 3.61 -34.60 9.33
CA THR A 172 2.54 -35.35 10.03
C THR A 172 3.06 -36.64 10.66
N TYR A 173 3.94 -37.35 9.97
CA TYR A 173 4.52 -38.62 10.46
C TYR A 173 5.85 -38.43 11.19
N SER A 174 6.32 -37.19 11.36
CA SER A 174 7.63 -36.87 11.97
C SER A 174 8.78 -37.70 11.37
N SER A 175 8.73 -37.92 10.05
CA SER A 175 9.63 -38.81 9.33
C SER A 175 10.23 -38.12 8.11
N THR A 176 11.55 -38.04 8.04
CA THR A 176 12.29 -37.49 6.91
C THR A 176 13.69 -38.10 6.80
N SER A 177 14.40 -37.80 5.71
CA SER A 177 15.78 -38.26 5.51
C SER A 177 16.75 -37.14 5.89
N GLN A 178 17.62 -37.43 6.86
CA GLN A 178 18.60 -36.46 7.38
C GLN A 178 19.46 -35.86 6.26
N TRP A 179 19.88 -36.66 5.27
CA TRP A 179 20.72 -36.18 4.17
C TRP A 179 20.07 -35.08 3.33
N TYR A 180 18.75 -35.14 3.13
CA TYR A 180 18.03 -34.08 2.42
C TYR A 180 17.80 -32.87 3.32
N ILE A 181 17.55 -33.07 4.61
CA ILE A 181 17.44 -31.96 5.58
C ILE A 181 18.73 -31.14 5.61
N ASP A 182 19.89 -31.79 5.66
CA ASP A 182 21.19 -31.11 5.68
C ASP A 182 21.43 -30.23 4.43
N LYS A 183 20.77 -30.55 3.30
CA LYS A 183 20.80 -29.72 2.08
C LYS A 183 19.78 -28.58 2.09
N ILE A 184 18.58 -28.85 2.60
CA ILE A 184 17.47 -27.88 2.61
C ILE A 184 17.73 -26.78 3.64
N GLU A 185 18.29 -27.12 4.80
CA GLU A 185 18.48 -26.20 5.91
C GLU A 185 19.27 -24.93 5.52
N PRO A 186 20.44 -24.99 4.85
CA PRO A 186 21.16 -23.78 4.44
C PRO A 186 20.37 -22.87 3.49
N LEU A 187 19.53 -23.44 2.62
CA LEU A 187 18.69 -22.68 1.68
C LEU A 187 17.53 -22.00 2.41
N LEU A 188 16.89 -22.70 3.33
CA LEU A 188 15.88 -22.11 4.21
C LEU A 188 16.48 -20.96 5.03
N ASP A 189 17.67 -21.16 5.59
CA ASP A 189 18.41 -20.16 6.36
C ASP A 189 18.73 -18.92 5.53
N TYR A 190 19.12 -19.11 4.27
CA TYR A 190 19.38 -18.03 3.32
C TYR A 190 18.15 -17.15 3.11
N HIS A 191 16.95 -17.74 3.03
CA HIS A 191 15.70 -16.98 2.90
C HIS A 191 15.20 -16.41 4.24
N ALA A 192 15.37 -17.12 5.36
CA ALA A 192 14.82 -16.75 6.65
C ALA A 192 15.59 -15.60 7.32
N LYS A 193 16.93 -15.60 7.27
CA LYS A 193 17.77 -14.58 7.93
C LYS A 193 17.41 -13.13 7.54
N PRO A 194 17.22 -12.80 6.23
CA PRO A 194 16.77 -11.47 5.83
C PRO A 194 15.38 -11.11 6.39
N ILE A 195 14.45 -12.07 6.45
CA ILE A 195 13.09 -11.83 6.94
C ILE A 195 13.08 -11.52 8.45
N PHE A 196 13.85 -12.27 9.25
CA PHE A 196 13.98 -11.98 10.69
C PHE A 196 14.62 -10.62 10.97
N ARG A 197 15.62 -10.24 10.17
CA ARG A 197 16.21 -8.89 10.23
C ARG A 197 15.14 -7.83 9.93
N LEU A 198 14.39 -8.00 8.84
CA LEU A 198 13.33 -7.09 8.43
C LEU A 198 12.25 -6.95 9.50
N GLU A 199 11.84 -8.04 10.14
CA GLU A 199 10.87 -8.01 11.24
C GLU A 199 11.36 -7.11 12.40
N LYS A 200 12.61 -7.32 12.85
CA LYS A 200 13.19 -6.53 13.94
C LYS A 200 13.28 -5.05 13.60
N GLU A 201 13.75 -4.72 12.40
CA GLU A 201 13.86 -3.33 11.93
C GLU A 201 12.47 -2.69 11.77
N LEU A 202 11.49 -3.41 11.22
CA LEU A 202 10.12 -2.93 11.07
C LEU A 202 9.47 -2.64 12.42
N ARG A 203 9.63 -3.51 13.42
CA ARG A 203 9.12 -3.28 14.77
C ARG A 203 9.67 -1.98 15.36
N SER A 204 10.98 -1.81 15.31
CA SER A 204 11.66 -0.59 15.79
C SER A 204 11.16 0.67 15.08
N GLU A 205 11.00 0.65 13.76
CA GLU A 205 10.58 1.83 13.01
C GLU A 205 9.08 2.14 13.18
N LEU A 206 8.22 1.11 13.26
CA LEU A 206 6.80 1.28 13.55
C LEU A 206 6.57 1.77 14.98
N GLU A 207 7.37 1.34 15.95
CA GLU A 207 7.35 1.84 17.33
C GLU A 207 7.55 3.35 17.39
N ARG A 208 8.48 3.87 16.58
CA ARG A 208 8.76 5.31 16.48
C ARG A 208 7.62 6.12 15.86
N ILE A 209 6.74 5.51 15.07
CA ILE A 209 5.65 6.21 14.39
C ILE A 209 4.34 6.07 15.16
N TYR A 210 3.96 4.85 15.54
CA TYR A 210 2.62 4.54 16.05
C TYR A 210 2.58 4.28 17.56
N TYR A 211 3.70 3.91 18.18
CA TYR A 211 3.75 3.50 19.58
C TYR A 211 4.49 4.51 20.45
N GLN A 212 4.54 5.78 20.05
CA GLN A 212 5.05 6.85 20.90
C GLN A 212 4.12 7.03 22.12
N VAL A 213 4.40 6.30 23.20
CA VAL A 213 3.87 6.58 24.53
C VAL A 213 4.56 7.83 25.07
N LYS A 214 4.30 8.98 24.45
CA LYS A 214 4.31 10.24 25.19
C LYS A 214 2.88 10.44 25.66
N LEU A 215 2.67 10.15 26.93
CA LEU A 215 1.55 10.65 27.72
C LEU A 215 1.16 12.04 27.19
N CYS A 216 -0.04 12.17 26.62
CA CYS A 216 -0.71 13.45 26.42
C CYS A 216 -1.06 14.07 27.78
N TYR A 217 -0.04 14.38 28.58
CA TYR A 217 -0.10 15.23 29.76
C TYR A 217 0.85 16.40 29.48
N GLY A 218 0.38 17.35 28.68
CA GLY A 218 1.13 18.55 28.35
C GLY A 218 0.19 19.58 27.74
N LYS A 219 -0.06 20.65 28.49
CA LYS A 219 -0.96 21.78 28.19
C LYS A 219 -0.91 22.22 26.72
N ALA A 220 -2.11 22.47 26.18
CA ALA A 220 -2.31 23.21 24.95
C ALA A 220 -1.60 24.58 25.01
N GLN A 221 -0.56 24.74 24.21
CA GLN A 221 -0.12 26.04 23.68
C GLN A 221 0.09 25.87 22.18
N GLY A 222 -0.54 26.76 21.41
CA GLY A 222 -0.84 26.57 20.00
C GLY A 222 0.37 26.37 19.10
N ASN A 223 0.33 25.32 18.30
CA ASN A 223 0.36 25.35 16.84
C ASN A 223 0.27 23.90 16.33
N LEU A 224 -0.75 23.64 15.51
CA LEU A 224 -0.99 22.45 14.68
C LEU A 224 -0.37 21.12 15.17
N LEU A 225 -1.03 20.46 16.12
CA LEU A 225 -0.81 19.03 16.37
C LEU A 225 -1.54 18.22 15.28
N LEU A 226 -0.80 17.76 14.27
CA LEU A 226 -1.26 16.65 13.43
C LEU A 226 -1.16 15.35 14.24
N CYS A 227 -2.09 15.15 15.18
CA CYS A 227 -2.29 13.85 15.79
C CYS A 227 -2.93 12.94 14.76
N ILE A 228 -2.12 12.17 14.04
CA ILE A 228 -2.61 10.99 13.33
C ILE A 228 -2.93 9.95 14.43
N CYS A 229 -4.13 10.03 15.00
CA CYS A 229 -4.69 8.89 15.72
C CYS A 229 -5.03 7.83 14.67
N CYS A 230 -4.36 6.67 14.76
CA CYS A 230 -4.80 5.45 14.08
C CYS A 230 -6.04 4.86 14.78
#